data_AF-A0ABD2J7M9-F1
#
_entry.id   AF-A0ABD2J7M9-F1
#
_cell.length_a   1.000
_cell.length_b   1.000
_cell.length_c   1.000
_cell.angle_alpha   90.00
_cell.angle_beta   90.00
_cell.angle_gamma   90.00
#
_symmetry.space_group_name_H-M   'P 1'
#
loop_
_entity.id
_entity.type
_entity.pdbx_description
1 polymer ?
#
loop_
_entity_poly.entity_id
_entity_poly.type
_entity_poly.pdbx_seq_one_letter_code
_entity_poly.pdbx_strand_id
1 'polypeptide(L)'
;MKVNDFSLADQRLNAVVGGRAKNGRSLRTEAARPMGGSAPPHRTQPTGQSHQPTGGVTLNVACNLELANYPMDSQTCGIRMVSYAYVASQVNVSWFKIGATRYNPEIGLPEFKIVQLTPESCDGSYMYAIMSGTFKYDKFSCLEAVIQLNRQIGYHVVQSFIPTGLIVMISWGNGLRFNLPQVAYAKTIDFWFGFPYPKPFYDLYCPHY
;
A
#
# COMPACT_ATOMS: atom_id res chain seq x y z
N MET A 1 19.23 4.10 27.87
CA MET A 1 17.97 3.36 27.73
C MET A 1 17.94 2.72 26.36
N LYS A 2 17.78 1.39 26.30
CA LYS A 2 17.66 0.61 25.07
C LYS A 2 16.17 0.54 24.72
N VAL A 3 15.87 0.61 23.43
CA VAL A 3 14.59 0.47 22.70
C VAL A 3 13.55 -0.42 23.41
N ASN A 4 12.96 0.10 24.48
CA ASN A 4 11.88 -0.53 25.21
C ASN A 4 10.62 0.36 25.18
N ASP A 5 10.75 1.58 24.66
CA ASP A 5 9.72 2.62 24.70
C ASP A 5 9.03 2.82 23.34
N PHE A 6 9.35 2.04 22.30
CA PHE A 6 8.54 2.08 21.07
C PHE A 6 7.28 1.22 21.20
N SER A 7 6.50 1.51 22.23
CA SER A 7 5.12 1.06 22.32
C SER A 7 4.24 2.14 21.69
N LEU A 8 3.74 1.88 20.48
CA LEU A 8 2.60 2.62 19.91
C LEU A 8 1.32 2.44 20.75
N ALA A 9 1.36 1.62 21.82
CA ALA A 9 0.31 1.45 22.82
C ALA A 9 0.58 2.19 24.14
N ASP A 10 1.71 2.90 24.29
CA ASP A 10 1.83 3.87 25.37
C ASP A 10 1.16 5.17 24.92
N GLN A 11 -0.05 5.44 25.42
CA GLN A 11 -0.76 6.71 25.23
C GLN A 11 0.05 7.95 25.67
N ARG A 12 1.22 7.78 26.29
CA ARG A 12 2.15 8.86 26.66
C ARG A 12 3.25 9.12 25.64
N LEU A 13 3.58 8.17 24.78
CA LEU A 13 4.46 8.41 23.64
C LEU A 13 3.59 8.86 22.48
N ASN A 14 3.40 10.17 22.39
CA ASN A 14 2.89 10.82 21.20
C ASN A 14 3.81 10.44 20.03
N ALA A 15 3.49 9.38 19.30
CA ALA A 15 4.24 8.91 18.14
C ALA A 15 3.42 9.19 16.88
N VAL A 16 4.10 9.75 15.89
CA VAL A 16 3.51 10.08 14.59
C VAL A 16 4.00 9.06 13.58
N VAL A 17 3.06 8.48 12.84
CA VAL A 17 3.38 7.58 11.74
C VAL A 17 3.01 8.25 10.43
N GLY A 18 3.92 8.24 9.47
CA GLY A 18 3.74 8.87 8.17
C GLY A 18 4.28 8.04 7.04
N GLY A 19 3.80 8.33 5.84
CA GLY A 19 4.31 7.74 4.62
C GLY A 19 5.56 8.44 4.09
N ARG A 20 6.36 7.73 3.29
CA ARG A 20 7.41 8.33 2.45
C ARG A 20 7.02 8.26 0.98
N ALA A 21 7.17 9.38 0.27
CA ALA A 21 7.12 9.42 -1.18
C ALA A 21 8.47 9.00 -1.79
N LYS A 22 8.47 8.41 -2.99
CA LYS A 22 9.70 8.03 -3.72
C LYS A 22 10.73 9.18 -3.86
N ASN A 23 10.28 10.43 -3.92
CA ASN A 23 11.15 11.62 -3.97
C ASN A 23 11.71 12.04 -2.59
N GLY A 24 11.56 11.21 -1.56
CA GLY A 24 12.07 11.46 -0.20
C GLY A 24 11.18 12.35 0.68
N ARG A 25 10.12 12.96 0.12
CA ARG A 25 9.21 13.82 0.91
C ARG A 25 8.35 12.98 1.85
N SER A 26 8.10 13.52 3.04
CA SER A 26 7.13 12.94 3.98
C SER A 26 5.71 13.19 3.47
N LEU A 27 4.89 12.15 3.48
CA LEU A 27 3.47 12.20 3.18
C LEU A 27 2.66 12.43 4.46
N ARG A 28 1.33 12.43 4.32
CA ARG A 28 0.38 12.62 5.42
C ARG A 28 0.74 11.74 6.61
N THR A 29 0.78 12.39 7.77
CA THR A 29 1.06 11.79 9.07
C THR A 29 -0.23 11.59 9.85
N GLU A 30 -0.37 10.44 10.49
CA GLU A 30 -1.50 10.10 11.35
C GLU A 30 -0.97 9.73 12.74
N ALA A 31 -1.70 10.09 13.79
CA ALA A 31 -1.44 9.58 15.13
C ALA A 31 -1.82 8.10 15.20
N ALA A 32 -0.97 7.29 15.82
CA ALA A 32 -1.24 5.87 16.01
C ALA A 32 -2.48 5.66 16.90
N ARG A 33 -3.48 4.92 16.39
CA ARG A 33 -4.67 4.60 17.18
C ARG A 33 -4.55 3.20 17.80
N PRO A 34 -4.64 3.06 19.13
CA PRO A 34 -4.64 1.75 19.75
C PRO A 34 -5.88 0.96 19.29
N MET A 35 -5.71 -0.32 19.00
CA MET A 35 -6.86 -1.22 18.88
C MET A 35 -7.47 -1.36 20.27
N GLY A 36 -8.76 -1.00 20.41
CA GLY A 36 -9.43 -0.87 21.70
C GLY A 36 -9.12 -2.02 22.66
N GLY A 37 -8.56 -1.68 23.83
CA GLY A 37 -8.13 -2.61 24.86
C GLY A 37 -7.38 -1.88 25.97
N SER A 38 -7.41 -2.43 27.18
CA SER A 38 -6.65 -1.92 28.32
C SER A 38 -5.15 -1.95 28.03
N ALA A 39 -4.43 -0.90 28.46
CA ALA A 39 -2.97 -0.84 28.33
C ALA A 39 -2.34 -2.10 28.94
N PRO A 40 -1.41 -2.76 28.24
CA PRO A 40 -0.94 -4.05 28.71
C PRO A 40 0.03 -3.88 29.89
N PRO A 41 0.09 -4.85 30.83
CA PRO A 41 0.84 -4.70 32.07
C PRO A 41 2.34 -4.61 31.83
N HIS A 42 2.97 -3.55 32.37
CA HIS A 42 4.40 -3.33 32.27
C HIS A 42 5.19 -4.44 32.99
N ARG A 43 6.01 -5.21 32.27
CA ARG A 43 6.87 -6.24 32.87
C ARG A 43 8.26 -5.67 33.10
N THR A 44 8.61 -5.43 34.36
CA THR A 44 9.99 -5.11 34.76
C THR A 44 10.81 -6.40 34.83
N GLN A 45 11.93 -6.48 34.09
CA GLN A 45 12.96 -7.48 34.34
C GLN A 45 13.88 -7.02 35.47
N PRO A 46 14.50 -7.95 36.24
CA PRO A 46 15.40 -7.63 37.35
C PRO A 46 16.67 -6.87 36.94
N THR A 47 16.94 -6.74 35.64
CA THR A 47 18.05 -5.98 35.05
C THR A 47 17.77 -4.48 34.87
N GLY A 48 16.63 -3.99 35.39
CA GLY A 48 16.19 -2.60 35.19
C GLY A 48 15.68 -2.32 33.77
N GLN A 49 15.47 -3.37 32.97
CA GLN A 49 14.88 -3.26 31.63
C GLN A 49 13.36 -3.43 31.74
N SER A 50 12.63 -2.36 31.42
CA SER A 50 11.19 -2.39 31.19
C SER A 50 10.91 -3.12 29.89
N HIS A 51 10.12 -4.20 29.89
CA HIS A 51 9.57 -4.75 28.66
C HIS A 51 8.08 -4.45 28.62
N GLN A 52 7.70 -3.52 27.76
CA GLN A 52 6.30 -3.25 27.47
C GLN A 52 5.74 -4.42 26.64
N PRO A 53 4.53 -4.94 26.95
CA PRO A 53 3.92 -5.94 26.09
C PRO A 53 3.51 -5.33 24.75
N THR A 54 3.60 -6.12 23.70
CA THR A 54 3.24 -5.74 22.33
C THR A 54 1.74 -5.44 22.25
N GLY A 55 1.36 -4.18 22.00
CA GLY A 55 -0.02 -3.78 21.75
C GLY A 55 -0.35 -3.77 20.26
N GLY A 56 -1.58 -4.13 19.89
CA GLY A 56 -2.08 -4.02 18.53
C GLY A 56 -2.46 -2.59 18.18
N VAL A 57 -1.99 -2.09 17.05
CA VAL A 57 -2.24 -0.72 16.57
C VAL A 57 -2.59 -0.77 15.10
N THR A 58 -3.63 -0.04 14.70
CA THR A 58 -4.04 0.08 13.30
C THR A 58 -3.62 1.45 12.78
N LEU A 59 -2.92 1.45 11.64
CA LEU A 59 -2.31 2.65 11.06
C LEU A 59 -2.77 2.80 9.61
N ASN A 60 -3.24 4.00 9.26
CA ASN A 60 -3.50 4.37 7.88
C ASN A 60 -2.34 5.25 7.39
N VAL A 61 -1.51 4.68 6.51
CA VAL A 61 -0.30 5.34 6.01
C VAL A 61 -0.49 5.69 4.54
N ALA A 62 -0.21 6.94 4.17
CA ALA A 62 -0.23 7.36 2.77
C ALA A 62 1.02 6.83 2.04
N CYS A 63 0.88 6.34 0.82
CA CYS A 63 2.02 5.97 -0.03
C CYS A 63 1.83 6.55 -1.43
N ASN A 64 2.88 7.15 -1.99
CA ASN A 64 2.83 7.68 -3.35
C ASN A 64 3.23 6.59 -4.34
N LEU A 65 2.27 6.16 -5.16
CA LEU A 65 2.43 5.07 -6.11
C LEU A 65 2.94 5.60 -7.46
N GLU A 66 3.78 4.82 -8.13
CA GLU A 66 4.27 5.10 -9.48
C GLU A 66 3.57 4.22 -10.50
N LEU A 67 2.62 4.79 -11.25
CA LEU A 67 1.73 4.04 -12.16
C LEU A 67 2.23 4.02 -13.62
N ALA A 68 3.50 4.36 -13.87
CA ALA A 68 4.04 4.43 -15.24
C ALA A 68 3.93 3.09 -15.99
N ASN A 69 4.17 1.98 -15.29
CA ASN A 69 4.08 0.63 -15.86
C ASN A 69 2.84 -0.12 -15.37
N TYR A 70 1.78 0.62 -15.01
CA TYR A 70 0.51 -0.03 -14.68
C TYR A 70 0.04 -0.88 -15.87
N PRO A 71 -0.42 -2.13 -15.67
CA PRO A 71 -0.65 -2.85 -14.40
C PRO A 71 0.49 -3.80 -13.92
N MET A 72 1.65 -3.82 -14.59
CA MET A 72 2.84 -4.61 -14.22
C MET A 72 3.84 -3.77 -13.42
N ASP A 73 3.34 -3.10 -12.40
CA ASP A 73 4.09 -2.16 -11.57
C ASP A 73 4.55 -2.79 -10.24
N SER A 74 5.75 -2.40 -9.81
CA SER A 74 6.27 -2.68 -8.46
C SER A 74 6.33 -1.37 -7.67
N GLN A 75 5.78 -1.42 -6.47
CA GLN A 75 5.60 -0.27 -5.60
C GLN A 75 6.51 -0.38 -4.38
N THR A 76 7.02 0.77 -3.92
CA THR A 76 7.88 0.86 -2.74
C THR A 76 7.28 1.87 -1.79
N CYS A 77 6.85 1.41 -0.61
CA CYS A 77 6.21 2.24 0.39
C CYS A 77 7.06 2.27 1.66
N GLY A 78 7.44 3.47 2.11
CA GLY A 78 8.12 3.67 3.39
C GLY A 78 7.13 4.08 4.47
N ILE A 79 7.13 3.36 5.59
CA ILE A 79 6.41 3.72 6.81
C ILE A 79 7.41 4.33 7.78
N ARG A 80 7.25 5.60 8.10
CA ARG A 80 8.10 6.35 9.03
C ARG A 80 7.43 6.50 10.36
N MET A 81 8.19 6.32 11.43
CA MET A 81 7.74 6.41 12.81
C MET A 81 8.67 7.35 13.56
N VAL A 82 8.10 8.42 14.13
CA VAL A 82 8.85 9.50 14.79
C VAL A 82 8.14 9.91 16.07
N SER A 83 8.90 10.33 17.07
CA SER A 83 8.37 10.98 18.27
C SER A 83 7.78 12.37 17.93
N TYR A 84 6.58 12.64 18.44
CA TYR A 84 5.91 13.94 18.26
C TYR A 84 6.55 15.04 19.11
N ALA A 85 6.88 14.73 20.38
CA ALA A 85 7.22 15.73 21.39
C ALA A 85 8.70 15.71 21.81
N TYR A 86 9.41 14.60 21.56
CA TYR A 86 10.76 14.39 22.06
C TYR A 86 11.79 14.43 20.94
N VAL A 87 12.87 15.15 21.16
CA VAL A 87 14.03 15.25 20.26
C VAL A 87 15.00 14.09 20.47
N ALA A 88 15.90 13.87 19.52
CA ALA A 88 16.88 12.77 19.52
C ALA A 88 17.81 12.78 20.75
N SER A 89 18.06 13.95 21.34
CA SER A 89 18.86 14.08 22.57
C SER A 89 18.14 13.53 23.82
N GLN A 90 16.81 13.45 23.78
CA GLN A 90 15.98 12.95 24.87
C GLN A 90 15.57 11.49 24.64
N VAL A 91 15.16 11.17 23.40
CA VAL A 91 14.68 9.84 23.02
C VAL A 91 15.36 9.43 21.72
N ASN A 92 16.14 8.34 21.80
CA ASN A 92 16.77 7.72 20.64
C ASN A 92 16.10 6.37 20.36
N VAL A 93 15.63 6.18 19.13
CA VAL A 93 14.94 4.97 18.70
C VAL A 93 15.80 4.21 17.70
N SER A 94 15.91 2.89 17.88
CA SER A 94 16.64 2.04 16.95
C SER A 94 15.90 0.73 16.75
N TRP A 95 16.11 0.06 15.64
CA TRP A 95 15.55 -1.28 15.43
C TRP A 95 16.22 -2.32 16.35
N PHE A 96 15.48 -3.39 16.67
CA PHE A 96 16.08 -4.56 17.31
C PHE A 96 17.09 -5.22 16.36
N LYS A 97 18.25 -5.65 16.89
CA LYS A 97 19.30 -6.29 16.09
C LYS A 97 18.81 -7.55 15.35
N ILE A 98 17.84 -8.25 15.93
CA ILE A 98 17.30 -9.50 15.40
C ILE A 98 15.79 -9.36 15.35
N GLY A 99 15.20 -9.64 14.17
CA GLY A 99 13.75 -9.66 14.02
C GLY A 99 13.06 -8.30 14.14
N ALA A 100 13.73 -7.21 13.77
CA ALA A 100 13.19 -5.85 13.75
C ALA A 100 11.82 -5.75 13.07
N THR A 101 11.68 -6.43 11.93
CA THR A 101 10.47 -6.45 11.13
C THR A 101 10.11 -7.89 10.81
N ARG A 102 8.86 -8.27 11.10
CA ARG A 102 8.28 -9.58 10.80
C ARG A 102 6.90 -9.35 10.19
N TYR A 103 6.53 -10.16 9.21
CA TYR A 103 5.18 -10.16 8.65
C TYR A 103 4.68 -11.60 8.57
N ASN A 104 3.36 -11.78 8.61
CA ASN A 104 2.74 -13.08 8.43
C ASN A 104 2.51 -13.32 6.92
N PRO A 105 3.12 -14.36 6.30
CA PRO A 105 2.90 -14.66 4.89
C PRO A 105 1.47 -15.12 4.56
N GLU A 106 0.69 -15.56 5.55
CA GLU A 106 -0.72 -15.94 5.38
C GLU A 106 -1.63 -14.72 5.23
N ILE A 107 -1.19 -13.56 5.72
CA ILE A 107 -1.93 -12.29 5.63
C ILE A 107 -1.45 -11.57 4.36
N GLY A 108 -2.11 -11.84 3.25
CA GLY A 108 -1.87 -11.20 1.96
C GLY A 108 -2.81 -10.02 1.70
N LEU A 109 -2.37 -9.06 0.90
CA LEU A 109 -3.26 -8.06 0.33
C LEU A 109 -3.93 -8.68 -0.91
N PRO A 110 -5.22 -8.41 -1.17
CA PRO A 110 -5.94 -9.01 -2.30
C PRO A 110 -5.35 -8.60 -3.66
N GLU A 111 -4.77 -7.40 -3.75
CA GLU A 111 -4.23 -6.83 -4.99
C GLU A 111 -2.69 -6.83 -5.03
N PHE A 112 -2.01 -6.98 -3.90
CA PHE A 112 -0.57 -6.84 -3.80
C PHE A 112 0.09 -8.00 -3.06
N LYS A 113 1.27 -8.40 -3.51
CA LYS A 113 2.16 -9.31 -2.81
C LYS A 113 3.28 -8.52 -2.14
N ILE A 114 3.52 -8.77 -0.86
CA ILE A 114 4.72 -8.26 -0.17
C ILE A 114 5.91 -9.07 -0.66
N VAL A 115 6.89 -8.40 -1.28
CA VAL A 115 8.12 -9.01 -1.81
C VAL A 115 9.22 -8.98 -0.74
N GLN A 116 9.42 -7.81 -0.14
CA GLN A 116 10.49 -7.58 0.82
C GLN A 116 10.08 -6.53 1.85
N LEU A 117 10.57 -6.70 3.08
CA LEU A 117 10.43 -5.73 4.16
C LEU A 117 11.80 -5.42 4.75
N THR A 118 12.23 -4.16 4.67
CA THR A 118 13.58 -3.71 5.05
C THR A 118 13.48 -2.67 6.16
N PRO A 119 14.16 -2.87 7.31
CA PRO A 119 14.28 -1.85 8.34
C PRO A 119 15.37 -0.83 7.98
N GLU A 120 15.04 0.45 8.04
CA GLU A 120 15.93 1.59 7.77
C GLU A 120 15.78 2.63 8.92
N SER A 121 16.75 3.52 9.07
CA SER A 121 16.68 4.67 9.98
C SER A 121 16.66 5.96 9.15
N CYS A 122 15.84 6.92 9.58
CA CYS A 122 15.54 8.15 8.84
C CYS A 122 15.83 9.41 9.65
N ASP A 123 16.83 9.35 10.54
CA ASP A 123 17.17 10.46 11.44
C ASP A 123 17.36 11.77 10.66
N GLY A 124 16.67 12.80 11.13
CA GLY A 124 16.51 14.05 10.38
C GLY A 124 16.35 15.25 11.31
N SER A 125 16.66 16.43 10.77
CA SER A 125 16.38 17.70 11.45
C SER A 125 15.00 18.19 11.03
N TYR A 126 14.11 18.41 11.99
CA TYR A 126 12.74 18.84 11.75
C TYR A 126 12.42 20.10 12.52
N MET A 127 11.48 20.87 11.96
CA MET A 127 10.93 22.04 12.62
C MET A 127 9.82 21.61 13.57
N TYR A 128 9.84 22.10 14.81
CA TYR A 128 8.83 21.80 15.83
C TYR A 128 8.52 23.03 16.67
N ALA A 129 7.44 22.95 17.46
CA ALA A 129 6.89 24.09 18.22
C ALA A 129 6.63 25.32 17.32
N ILE A 130 5.87 25.10 16.23
CA ILE A 130 5.56 26.13 15.24
C ILE A 130 4.50 27.07 15.81
N MET A 131 4.86 28.34 15.98
CA MET A 131 3.96 29.41 16.40
C MET A 131 4.01 30.55 15.37
N SER A 132 3.06 31.47 15.40
CA SER A 132 2.99 32.60 14.46
C SER A 132 4.29 33.43 14.47
N GLY A 133 5.17 33.18 13.50
CA GLY A 133 6.46 33.88 13.33
C GLY A 133 7.66 33.28 14.07
N THR A 134 7.51 32.19 14.82
CA THR A 134 8.63 31.53 15.51
C THR A 134 8.59 30.01 15.35
N PHE A 135 9.76 29.41 15.24
CA PHE A 135 9.92 27.97 15.14
C PHE A 135 11.22 27.53 15.83
N LYS A 136 11.30 26.26 16.22
CA LYS A 136 12.54 25.64 16.68
C LYS A 136 12.95 24.52 15.73
N TYR A 137 14.25 24.34 15.57
CA TYR A 137 14.84 23.26 14.78
C TYR A 137 15.71 22.40 15.67
N ASP A 138 15.47 21.10 15.66
CA ASP A 138 16.30 20.12 16.34
C ASP A 138 16.25 18.78 15.59
N LYS A 139 17.10 17.83 15.98
CA LYS A 139 17.18 16.49 15.42
C LYS A 139 16.15 15.59 16.07
N PHE A 140 15.46 14.79 15.26
CA PHE A 140 14.56 13.73 15.71
C PHE A 140 15.08 12.37 15.24
N SER A 141 14.95 11.39 16.12
CA SER A 141 15.27 10.01 15.79
C SER A 141 14.06 9.36 15.11
N CYS A 142 14.30 8.67 14.00
CA CYS A 142 13.25 8.21 13.08
C CYS A 142 13.52 6.77 12.64
N LEU A 143 12.48 5.94 12.71
CA LEU A 143 12.49 4.58 12.20
C LEU A 143 11.69 4.50 10.91
N GLU A 144 12.25 3.84 9.89
CA GLU A 144 11.59 3.64 8.61
C GLU A 144 11.50 2.14 8.30
N ALA A 145 10.29 1.67 7.97
CA ALA A 145 10.07 0.34 7.44
C ALA A 145 9.72 0.45 5.95
N VAL A 146 10.62 -0.02 5.08
CA VAL A 146 10.43 0.00 3.64
C VAL A 146 9.83 -1.32 3.19
N ILE A 147 8.61 -1.26 2.66
CA ILE A 147 7.87 -2.41 2.13
C ILE A 147 7.91 -2.33 0.61
N GLN A 148 8.36 -3.41 -0.03
CA GLN A 148 8.24 -3.61 -1.46
C GLN A 148 7.00 -4.45 -1.76
N LEU A 149 6.13 -3.91 -2.60
CA LEU A 149 4.85 -4.49 -2.99
C LEU A 149 4.87 -4.73 -4.50
N ASN A 150 4.45 -5.91 -4.94
CA ASN A 150 4.26 -6.24 -6.35
C ASN A 150 2.78 -6.47 -6.63
N ARG A 151 2.23 -5.88 -7.70
CA ARG A 151 0.81 -6.02 -8.03
C ARG A 151 0.51 -7.43 -8.53
N GLN A 152 -0.51 -8.07 -7.95
CA GLN A 152 -1.03 -9.35 -8.41
C GLN A 152 -2.10 -9.12 -9.48
N ILE A 153 -1.67 -9.18 -10.73
CA ILE A 153 -2.50 -8.86 -11.89
C ILE A 153 -3.41 -10.01 -12.38
N GLY A 154 -3.21 -11.21 -11.83
CA GLY A 154 -3.70 -12.46 -12.43
C GLY A 154 -5.20 -12.46 -12.74
N TYR A 155 -6.03 -11.99 -11.80
CA TYR A 155 -7.49 -12.02 -11.98
C TYR A 155 -7.98 -10.95 -12.98
N HIS A 156 -7.48 -9.71 -12.89
CA HIS A 156 -7.91 -8.60 -13.75
C HIS A 156 -7.49 -8.77 -15.21
N VAL A 157 -6.33 -9.36 -15.47
CA VAL A 157 -5.90 -9.66 -16.84
C VAL A 157 -6.74 -10.75 -17.48
N VAL A 158 -7.04 -11.82 -16.75
CA VAL A 158 -7.85 -12.92 -17.29
C VAL A 158 -9.27 -12.45 -17.61
N GLN A 159 -9.86 -11.60 -16.77
CA GLN A 159 -11.24 -11.15 -16.96
C GLN A 159 -11.41 -10.05 -18.01
N SER A 160 -10.42 -9.16 -18.21
CA SER A 160 -10.59 -8.00 -19.11
C SER A 160 -9.65 -7.99 -20.31
N PHE A 161 -8.39 -8.41 -20.18
CA PHE A 161 -7.43 -8.39 -21.29
C PHE A 161 -7.65 -9.53 -22.29
N ILE A 162 -7.99 -10.73 -21.80
CA ILE A 162 -8.27 -11.87 -22.68
C ILE A 162 -9.50 -11.63 -23.57
N PRO A 163 -10.68 -11.23 -23.06
CA PRO A 163 -11.84 -11.02 -23.93
C PRO A 163 -11.64 -9.86 -24.91
N THR A 164 -11.02 -8.76 -24.49
CA THR A 164 -10.73 -7.64 -25.40
C THR A 164 -9.70 -8.03 -26.47
N GLY A 165 -8.66 -8.78 -26.11
CA GLY A 165 -7.69 -9.33 -27.05
C GLY A 165 -8.32 -10.28 -28.07
N LEU A 166 -9.21 -11.18 -27.63
CA LEU A 166 -9.93 -12.08 -28.53
C LEU A 166 -10.82 -11.31 -29.51
N ILE A 167 -11.54 -10.28 -29.06
CA ILE A 167 -12.37 -9.42 -29.91
C ILE A 167 -11.54 -8.73 -31.00
N VAL A 168 -10.35 -8.20 -30.67
CA VAL A 168 -9.46 -7.58 -31.65
C VAL A 168 -8.96 -8.59 -32.69
N MET A 169 -8.53 -9.78 -32.26
CA MET A 169 -8.06 -10.84 -33.16
C MET A 169 -9.16 -11.31 -34.13
N ILE A 170 -10.38 -11.44 -33.62
CA ILE A 170 -11.58 -11.75 -34.39
C ILE A 170 -11.89 -10.65 -35.40
N SER A 171 -11.86 -9.40 -34.97
CA SER A 171 -12.16 -8.23 -35.82
C SER A 171 -11.19 -8.14 -37.00
N TRP A 172 -9.89 -8.35 -36.77
CA TRP A 172 -8.90 -8.42 -37.84
C TRP A 172 -9.06 -9.63 -38.74
N GLY A 173 -9.37 -10.81 -38.20
CA GLY A 173 -9.63 -12.01 -39.01
C GLY A 173 -10.82 -11.83 -39.95
N ASN A 174 -11.88 -11.17 -39.48
CA ASN A 174 -13.04 -10.79 -40.30
C ASN A 174 -12.70 -9.61 -41.25
N GLY A 175 -11.85 -8.69 -40.80
CA GLY A 175 -11.24 -7.59 -41.55
C GLY A 175 -10.56 -8.06 -42.85
N LEU A 176 -9.71 -9.08 -42.73
CA LEU A 176 -9.04 -9.75 -43.83
C LEU A 176 -10.00 -10.47 -44.79
N ARG A 177 -11.24 -10.75 -44.37
CA ARG A 177 -12.29 -11.32 -45.23
C ARG A 177 -13.03 -10.29 -46.08
N PHE A 178 -12.83 -8.99 -45.88
CA PHE A 178 -13.44 -7.95 -46.74
C PHE A 178 -12.81 -7.82 -48.14
N ASN A 179 -11.68 -8.49 -48.42
CA ASN A 179 -11.10 -8.62 -49.77
C ASN A 179 -11.44 -9.94 -50.48
N LEU A 180 -12.27 -10.80 -49.87
CA LEU A 180 -12.82 -11.98 -50.55
C LEU A 180 -14.13 -11.59 -51.24
N PRO A 181 -14.40 -12.09 -52.46
CA PRO A 181 -15.67 -11.82 -53.15
C PRO A 181 -16.84 -12.24 -52.25
N GLN A 182 -17.88 -11.41 -52.20
CA GLN A 182 -19.14 -11.71 -51.50
C GLN A 182 -19.67 -13.08 -51.96
N VAL A 183 -19.74 -14.03 -51.02
CA VAL A 183 -20.38 -15.34 -51.24
C VAL A 183 -21.66 -15.40 -50.42
N ALA A 184 -22.77 -15.75 -51.08
CA ALA A 184 -24.13 -15.71 -50.57
C ALA A 184 -24.51 -16.88 -49.63
N TYR A 185 -23.55 -17.48 -48.91
CA TYR A 185 -23.84 -18.54 -47.94
C TYR A 185 -23.10 -18.31 -46.62
N ALA A 186 -23.80 -18.60 -45.53
CA ALA A 186 -23.31 -18.42 -44.17
C ALA A 186 -22.02 -19.23 -43.94
N LYS A 187 -21.01 -18.60 -43.35
CA LYS A 187 -19.79 -19.27 -42.92
C LYS A 187 -19.94 -19.68 -41.47
N THR A 188 -19.24 -20.74 -41.06
CA THR A 188 -19.25 -21.28 -39.69
C THR A 188 -18.90 -20.25 -38.61
N ILE A 189 -18.29 -19.13 -38.99
CA ILE A 189 -17.98 -18.00 -38.10
C ILE A 189 -19.21 -17.17 -37.75
N ASP A 190 -20.21 -17.10 -38.64
CA ASP A 190 -21.47 -16.37 -38.43
C ASP A 190 -22.35 -17.08 -37.39
N PHE A 191 -22.27 -18.41 -37.33
CA PHE A 191 -22.89 -19.22 -36.28
C PHE A 191 -22.20 -19.07 -34.92
N TRP A 192 -20.90 -18.74 -34.91
CA TRP A 192 -20.10 -18.59 -33.68
C TRP A 192 -20.30 -17.21 -33.02
N PHE A 193 -20.51 -16.14 -33.81
CA PHE A 193 -20.91 -14.82 -33.30
C PHE A 193 -22.43 -14.67 -33.07
N GLY A 194 -23.24 -15.56 -33.65
CA GLY A 194 -24.69 -15.48 -33.66
C GLY A 194 -25.43 -16.02 -32.43
N PHE A 195 -24.76 -16.61 -31.43
CA PHE A 195 -25.45 -17.16 -30.25
C PHE A 195 -24.54 -17.24 -29.01
N PRO A 196 -25.02 -16.87 -27.80
CA PRO A 196 -25.71 -15.63 -27.43
C PRO A 196 -24.96 -14.90 -26.29
N TYR A 197 -24.76 -13.58 -26.41
CA TYR A 197 -24.67 -12.74 -25.20
C TYR A 197 -26.07 -12.74 -24.55
N PRO A 198 -26.20 -13.01 -23.24
CA PRO A 198 -27.46 -12.80 -22.55
C PRO A 198 -27.80 -11.30 -22.62
N LYS A 199 -28.93 -10.98 -23.24
CA LYS A 199 -29.49 -9.62 -23.31
C LYS A 199 -29.67 -9.07 -21.88
N PRO A 200 -29.06 -7.92 -21.54
CA PRO A 200 -29.92 -6.80 -21.17
C PRO A 200 -29.41 -5.40 -21.58
N PHE A 201 -28.39 -5.26 -22.44
CA PHE A 201 -27.78 -3.94 -22.69
C PHE A 201 -28.37 -3.12 -23.83
N TYR A 202 -29.28 -3.67 -24.64
CA TYR A 202 -29.84 -2.95 -25.80
C TYR A 202 -31.12 -2.15 -25.52
N ASP A 203 -31.73 -2.26 -24.33
CA ASP A 203 -33.02 -1.61 -24.02
C ASP A 203 -32.91 -0.16 -23.48
N LEU A 204 -31.71 0.44 -23.43
CA LEU A 204 -31.52 1.79 -22.85
C LEU A 204 -31.31 2.93 -23.85
N TYR A 205 -31.27 2.67 -25.17
CA TYR A 205 -30.92 3.70 -26.15
C TYR A 205 -31.91 3.97 -27.28
N CYS A 206 -33.13 3.44 -27.21
CA CYS A 206 -34.20 3.87 -28.11
C CYS A 206 -35.53 4.03 -27.35
N PRO A 207 -35.92 5.26 -26.96
CA PRO A 207 -37.34 5.55 -26.81
C PRO A 207 -37.96 5.45 -28.20
N HIS A 208 -38.99 4.61 -28.31
CA HIS A 208 -39.92 4.64 -29.44
C HIS A 208 -40.56 6.03 -29.54
N TYR A 209 -40.85 6.42 -30.78
CA TYR A 209 -41.54 7.62 -31.31
C TYR A 209 -40.67 8.86 -31.60
#